data_AF-A0A2H6LKB7-F1
#
_entry.id   AF-A0A2H6LKB7-F1
#
_cell.length_a   1.000
_cell.length_b   1.000
_cell.length_c   1.000
_cell.angle_alpha   90.00
_cell.angle_beta   90.00
_cell.angle_gamma   90.00
#
_symmetry.space_group_name_H-M   'P 1'
#
loop_
_entity.id
_entity.type
_entity.pdbx_description
1 polymer ?
#
loop_
_entity_poly.entity_id
_entity_poly.type
_entity_poly.pdbx_seq_one_letter_code
_entity_poly.pdbx_strand_id
1 'polypeptide(L)'
;MQRKIELKRGSDNTSVEAYLVDLGQRHVDDYVNDWVEKLRLFTQEDKYWDWIFKLRYISNQANLEGYAVECENKTQGLMIIETQMHGSRLNIGKRLVYVDGIATAPTNRI
;
A
#
# COMPACT_ATOMS: atom_id res chain seq x y z
N MET A 1 2.83 11.44 7.79
CA MET A 1 1.46 11.95 7.62
C MET A 1 0.48 10.96 8.22
N GLN A 2 -0.62 11.43 8.82
CA GLN A 2 -1.78 10.59 9.16
C GLN A 2 -3.04 11.31 8.71
N ARG A 3 -3.86 10.64 7.90
CA ARG A 3 -5.10 11.19 7.36
C ARG A 3 -6.24 10.21 7.61
N LYS A 4 -7.29 10.67 8.28
CA LYS A 4 -8.53 9.90 8.44
C LYS A 4 -9.19 9.69 7.06
N ILE A 5 -9.59 8.46 6.81
CA ILE A 5 -10.30 8.00 5.60
C ILE A 5 -11.46 7.08 5.99
N GLU A 6 -12.32 6.77 5.04
CA GLU A 6 -13.37 5.77 5.20
C GLU A 6 -13.11 4.60 4.26
N LEU A 7 -13.27 3.38 4.78
CA LEU A 7 -13.30 2.15 3.99
C LEU A 7 -14.71 1.59 3.95
N LYS A 8 -15.03 0.88 2.88
CA LYS A 8 -16.24 0.06 2.81
C LYS A 8 -15.89 -1.36 3.22
N ARG A 9 -16.52 -1.84 4.29
CA ARG A 9 -16.36 -3.23 4.73
C ARG A 9 -17.01 -4.16 3.70
N GLY A 10 -16.28 -5.17 3.23
CA GLY A 10 -16.73 -6.05 2.15
C GLY A 10 -18.01 -6.85 2.47
N SER A 11 -18.26 -7.17 3.74
CA SER A 11 -19.39 -8.02 4.15
C SER A 11 -20.75 -7.33 4.14
N ASP A 12 -20.80 -6.03 4.43
CA ASP A 12 -22.04 -5.29 4.69
C ASP A 12 -22.08 -3.89 4.05
N ASN A 13 -20.99 -3.48 3.36
CA ASN A 13 -20.81 -2.16 2.76
C ASN A 13 -20.92 -0.99 3.75
N THR A 14 -20.77 -1.27 5.05
CA THR A 14 -20.75 -0.24 6.10
C THR A 14 -19.48 0.58 5.97
N SER A 15 -19.58 1.90 6.15
CA SER A 15 -18.40 2.76 6.26
C SER A 15 -17.72 2.50 7.60
N VAL A 16 -16.44 2.15 7.56
CA VAL A 16 -15.59 2.00 8.74
C VAL A 16 -14.48 3.03 8.70
N GLU A 17 -14.14 3.55 9.89
CA GLU A 17 -13.05 4.51 10.04
C GLU A 17 -11.70 3.82 9.85
N ALA A 18 -10.83 4.46 9.06
CA ALA A 18 -9.47 4.01 8.83
C ALA A 18 -8.53 5.20 8.68
N TYR A 19 -7.24 4.90 8.56
CA TYR A 19 -6.19 5.90 8.49
C TYR A 19 -5.24 5.60 7.35
N LEU A 20 -5.01 6.59 6.49
CA LEU A 20 -3.89 6.61 5.56
C LEU A 20 -2.68 7.19 6.30
N VAL A 21 -1.62 6.39 6.41
CA VAL A 21 -0.39 6.73 7.15
C VAL A 21 0.84 6.51 6.28
N ASP A 22 1.98 7.04 6.71
CA ASP A 22 3.25 6.73 6.05
C ASP A 22 3.60 5.25 6.22
N LEU A 23 4.17 4.64 5.18
CA LEU A 23 4.66 3.28 5.25
C LEU A 23 5.80 3.19 6.28
N GLY A 24 5.80 2.10 7.04
CA GLY A 24 6.70 1.92 8.17
C GLY A 24 6.89 0.45 8.46
N GLN A 25 7.87 0.12 9.31
CA GLN A 25 8.30 -1.25 9.54
C GLN A 25 7.15 -2.16 10.01
N ARG A 26 6.30 -1.68 10.93
CA ARG A 26 5.11 -2.40 11.40
C ARG A 26 4.21 -2.90 10.27
N HIS A 27 4.02 -2.09 9.23
CA HIS A 27 3.15 -2.46 8.10
C HIS A 27 3.78 -3.57 7.24
N VAL A 28 5.10 -3.55 7.10
CA VAL A 28 5.87 -4.62 6.45
C VAL A 28 5.83 -5.89 7.31
N ASP A 29 5.92 -5.76 8.62
CA ASP A 29 5.83 -6.89 9.55
C ASP A 29 4.45 -7.55 9.47
N ASP A 30 3.36 -6.76 9.43
CA ASP A 30 2.00 -7.28 9.21
C ASP A 30 1.89 -8.03 7.87
N TYR A 31 2.50 -7.50 6.79
CA TYR A 31 2.53 -8.20 5.51
C TYR A 31 3.23 -9.57 5.61
N VAL A 32 4.44 -9.59 6.17
CA VAL A 32 5.25 -10.81 6.27
C VAL A 32 4.58 -11.85 7.16
N ASN A 33 4.07 -11.44 8.31
CA ASN A 33 3.55 -12.34 9.34
C ASN A 33 2.10 -12.75 9.10
N ASP A 34 1.24 -11.85 8.60
CA ASP A 34 -0.21 -12.09 8.51
C ASP A 34 -0.70 -12.30 7.06
N TRP A 35 0.00 -11.76 6.04
CA TRP A 35 -0.49 -11.80 4.67
C TRP A 35 0.14 -12.91 3.84
N VAL A 36 1.47 -13.07 3.86
CA VAL A 36 2.21 -13.97 2.95
C VAL A 36 1.63 -15.39 2.93
N GLU A 37 1.32 -15.97 4.10
CA GLU A 37 0.72 -17.31 4.16
C GLU A 37 -0.67 -17.37 3.53
N LYS A 38 -1.53 -16.37 3.77
CA LYS A 38 -2.84 -16.29 3.12
C LYS A 38 -2.71 -16.10 1.60
N LEU A 39 -1.79 -15.25 1.16
CA LEU A 39 -1.52 -15.04 -0.26
C LEU A 39 -1.06 -16.34 -0.95
N ARG A 40 -0.23 -17.15 -0.28
CA ARG A 40 0.17 -18.48 -0.75
C ARG A 40 -1.02 -19.42 -0.87
N LEU A 41 -1.88 -19.48 0.17
CA LEU A 41 -3.08 -20.32 0.17
C LEU A 41 -4.02 -19.99 -1.00
N PHE A 42 -4.19 -18.71 -1.32
CA PHE A 42 -5.05 -18.27 -2.43
C PHE A 42 -4.29 -18.08 -3.76
N THR A 43 -3.04 -18.55 -3.85
CA THR A 43 -2.18 -18.47 -5.05
C THR A 43 -2.01 -17.05 -5.61
N GLN A 44 -2.16 -16.00 -4.80
CA GLN A 44 -2.11 -14.61 -5.26
C GLN A 44 -0.67 -14.18 -5.62
N GLU A 45 -0.50 -13.40 -6.69
CA GLU A 45 0.82 -13.05 -7.25
C GLU A 45 1.66 -12.18 -6.32
N ASP A 46 1.02 -11.31 -5.55
CA ASP A 46 1.71 -10.41 -4.63
C ASP A 46 2.42 -11.16 -3.49
N LYS A 47 2.22 -12.47 -3.30
CA LYS A 47 2.96 -13.31 -2.33
C LYS A 47 4.48 -13.24 -2.46
N TYR A 48 4.99 -12.88 -3.64
CA TYR A 48 6.42 -12.77 -3.92
C TYR A 48 6.97 -11.35 -3.79
N TRP A 49 6.14 -10.37 -3.42
CA TRP A 49 6.58 -9.00 -3.30
C TRP A 49 7.42 -8.80 -2.05
N ASP A 50 8.63 -8.27 -2.23
CA ASP A 50 9.55 -7.98 -1.15
C ASP A 50 9.31 -6.56 -0.60
N TRP A 51 8.36 -6.46 0.34
CA TRP A 51 8.07 -5.19 1.00
C TRP A 51 9.18 -4.73 1.96
N ILE A 52 10.05 -5.64 2.43
CA ILE A 52 11.21 -5.29 3.25
C ILE A 52 12.22 -4.51 2.40
N PHE A 53 12.54 -5.05 1.21
CA PHE A 53 13.38 -4.35 0.24
C PHE A 53 12.76 -3.03 -0.18
N LYS A 54 11.47 -3.02 -0.53
CA LYS A 54 10.77 -1.81 -0.98
C LYS A 54 10.80 -0.70 0.08
N LEU A 55 10.56 -1.00 1.36
CA LEU A 55 10.65 -0.01 2.43
C LEU A 55 12.06 0.59 2.56
N ARG A 56 13.10 -0.24 2.47
CA ARG A 56 14.51 0.22 2.48
C ARG A 56 14.86 1.03 1.23
N TYR A 57 14.27 0.69 0.10
CA TYR A 57 14.52 1.39 -1.16
C TYR A 57 13.97 2.81 -1.12
N ILE A 58 12.72 2.98 -0.67
CA ILE A 58 12.08 4.31 -0.62
C ILE A 58 12.70 5.22 0.44
N SER A 59 13.22 4.68 1.55
CA SER A 59 13.81 5.52 2.61
C SER A 59 15.07 6.26 2.16
N ASN A 60 15.67 5.86 1.03
CA ASN A 60 16.85 6.48 0.44
C ASN A 60 16.54 7.39 -0.76
N GLN A 61 15.27 7.57 -1.13
CA GLN A 61 14.87 8.30 -2.33
C GLN A 61 13.85 9.39 -2.05
N ALA A 62 14.23 10.64 -2.28
CA ALA A 62 13.37 11.80 -2.05
C ALA A 62 12.16 11.89 -3.01
N ASN A 63 12.18 11.16 -4.12
CA ASN A 63 11.12 11.13 -5.12
C ASN A 63 10.13 9.97 -4.94
N LEU A 64 10.38 9.06 -3.99
CA LEU A 64 9.49 7.96 -3.66
C LEU A 64 8.79 8.21 -2.33
N GLU A 65 7.52 7.84 -2.28
CA GLU A 65 6.70 7.93 -1.09
C GLU A 65 6.02 6.58 -0.85
N GLY A 66 6.00 6.15 0.42
CA GLY A 66 5.33 4.93 0.84
C GLY A 66 4.16 5.25 1.76
N TYR A 67 3.04 4.57 1.54
CA TYR A 67 1.84 4.71 2.35
C TYR A 67 1.28 3.35 2.76
N ALA A 68 0.57 3.35 3.89
CA ALA A 68 -0.21 2.22 4.35
C ALA A 68 -1.63 2.67 4.76
N VAL A 69 -2.57 1.74 4.69
CA VAL A 69 -3.91 1.91 5.24
C VAL A 69 -4.01 1.08 6.52
N GLU A 70 -4.36 1.72 7.62
CA GLU A 70 -4.61 1.08 8.90
C GLU A 70 -6.11 1.14 9.27
N CYS A 71 -6.66 0.00 9.66
CA CYS A 71 -8.01 -0.11 10.21
C CYS A 71 -7.96 -1.06 11.40
N GLU A 72 -8.54 -0.68 12.54
CA GLU A 72 -8.55 -1.50 13.76
C GLU A 72 -7.15 -2.03 14.16
N ASN A 73 -6.12 -1.17 14.06
CA ASN A 73 -4.71 -1.50 14.32
C ASN A 73 -4.14 -2.64 13.45
N LYS A 74 -4.74 -2.88 12.28
CA LYS A 74 -4.22 -3.82 11.27
C LYS A 74 -3.94 -3.12 9.96
N THR A 75 -2.85 -3.50 9.31
CA THR A 75 -2.56 -3.08 7.94
C THR A 75 -3.58 -3.70 6.99
N GLN A 76 -4.24 -2.86 6.20
CA GLN A 76 -5.26 -3.23 5.21
C GLN A 76 -4.84 -2.97 3.75
N GLY A 77 -3.81 -2.15 3.56
CA GLY A 77 -3.30 -1.78 2.25
C GLY A 77 -1.90 -1.21 2.33
N LEU A 78 -1.14 -1.38 1.26
CA LEU A 78 0.22 -0.90 1.09
C LEU A 78 0.34 -0.23 -0.28
N MET A 79 1.06 0.88 -0.36
CA MET A 79 1.29 1.61 -1.60
C MET A 79 2.66 2.27 -1.63
N ILE A 80 3.28 2.29 -2.81
CA ILE A 80 4.47 3.10 -3.11
C ILE A 80 4.20 3.87 -4.40
N ILE A 81 4.54 5.15 -4.38
CA ILE A 81 4.44 6.05 -5.53
C ILE A 81 5.75 6.78 -5.81
N GLU A 82 5.96 7.12 -7.08
CA GLU A 82 7.02 8.02 -7.56
C GLU A 82 6.38 9.32 -8.06
N THR A 83 6.89 10.48 -7.63
CA THR A 83 6.19 11.77 -7.83
C THR A 83 6.91 12.78 -8.71
N GLN A 84 8.15 12.51 -9.18
CA GLN A 84 9.01 13.56 -9.74
C GLN A 84 9.62 13.24 -11.10
N MET A 85 9.82 11.98 -11.46
CA MET A 85 10.63 11.59 -12.61
C MET A 85 9.84 11.43 -13.92
N HIS A 86 8.51 11.44 -13.84
CA HIS A 86 7.65 11.13 -14.99
C HIS A 86 6.80 12.34 -15.42
N GLY A 87 6.71 12.56 -16.74
CA GLY A 87 5.95 13.64 -17.36
C GLY A 87 4.96 13.12 -18.39
N SER A 88 3.80 13.77 -18.49
CA SER A 88 2.78 13.42 -19.47
C SER A 88 3.19 13.84 -20.87
N ARG A 89 3.12 12.90 -21.82
CA ARG A 89 3.29 13.19 -23.26
C ARG A 89 2.05 13.81 -23.89
N LEU A 90 0.87 13.57 -23.31
CA LEU A 90 -0.42 14.10 -23.80
C LEU A 90 -0.69 15.51 -23.25
N ASN A 91 -0.26 15.77 -22.01
CA ASN A 91 -0.42 17.06 -21.34
C ASN A 91 0.96 17.62 -20.99
N ILE A 92 1.61 18.30 -21.95
CA ILE A 92 2.97 18.83 -21.79
C ILE A 92 3.07 19.69 -20.52
N GLY A 93 4.13 19.46 -19.74
CA GLY A 93 4.39 20.18 -18.49
C GLY A 93 3.63 19.63 -17.26
N LYS A 94 2.75 18.64 -17.42
CA LYS A 94 2.12 17.95 -16.28
C LYS A 94 2.98 16.77 -15.83
N ARG A 95 3.30 16.74 -14.53
CA ARG A 95 3.95 15.59 -13.87
C ARG A 95 2.97 14.44 -13.72
N LEU A 96 3.49 13.22 -13.75
CA LEU A 96 2.76 12.00 -13.47
C LEU A 96 3.19 11.46 -12.11
N VAL A 97 2.23 10.90 -11.38
CA VAL A 97 2.50 10.06 -10.22
C VAL A 97 2.46 8.61 -10.69
N TYR A 98 3.55 7.90 -10.50
CA TYR A 98 3.64 6.49 -10.89
C TYR A 98 3.40 5.60 -9.68
N VAL A 99 2.55 4.58 -9.81
CA VAL A 99 2.32 3.59 -8.75
C VAL A 99 3.31 2.45 -8.94
N ASP A 100 4.32 2.39 -8.09
CA ASP A 100 5.38 1.37 -8.13
C ASP A 100 4.99 0.08 -7.38
N GLY A 101 4.13 0.21 -6.36
CA GLY A 101 3.58 -0.93 -5.64
C GLY A 101 2.20 -0.61 -5.09
N ILE A 102 1.28 -1.56 -5.19
CA ILE A 102 -0.04 -1.48 -4.56
C ILE A 102 -0.51 -2.87 -4.15
N ALA A 103 -0.78 -3.07 -2.86
CA ALA A 103 -1.31 -4.32 -2.34
C ALA A 103 -2.43 -4.03 -1.34
N THR A 104 -3.31 -5.01 -1.18
CA THR A 104 -4.44 -4.98 -0.26
C THR A 104 -4.41 -6.23 0.59
N ALA A 105 -4.85 -6.14 1.83
CA ALA A 105 -4.88 -7.30 2.71
C ALA A 105 -5.67 -8.44 2.05
N PRO A 106 -5.20 -9.70 2.15
CA PRO A 106 -5.85 -10.84 1.49
C PRO A 106 -7.31 -11.00 1.92
N THR A 107 -7.62 -10.63 3.17
CA THR A 107 -8.98 -10.66 3.74
C THR A 107 -9.96 -9.70 3.07
N ASN A 108 -9.47 -8.71 2.31
CA ASN A 108 -10.31 -7.77 1.56
C ASN A 108 -10.62 -8.27 0.14
N ARG A 109 -10.13 -9.45 -0.24
CA ARG A 109 -10.29 -10.06 -1.58
C ARG A 109 -11.17 -11.32 -1.59
N ILE A 110 -11.60 -11.74 -0.40
CA ILE A 110 -12.47 -12.90 -0.17
C ILE A 110 -13.89 -12.37 -0.05
#